data_AF-A0A3M1ZJJ4-F1
#
_entry.id   AF-A0A3M1ZJJ4-F1
#
_cell.length_a   1.000
_cell.length_b   1.000
_cell.length_c   1.000
_cell.angle_alpha   90.00
_cell.angle_beta   90.00
_cell.angle_gamma   90.00
#
_symmetry.space_group_name_H-M   'P 1'
#
loop_
_entity.id
_entity.type
_entity.pdbx_description
1 polymer ?
#
loop_
_entity_poly.entity_id
_entity_poly.type
_entity_poly.pdbx_seq_one_letter_code
_entity_poly.pdbx_strand_id
1 'polypeptide(L)'
;MSDPRKRLAELRSAIDRIDREILERLNRRAELAREVGEIKRASGARFYAPGREEDLLRRLEAENPGPFPAAGVRAVWREIISASLALEAPMVVAYLGPPATFTHQAALRRFGESARLEPARTIGEV
;
A
#
# COMPACT_ATOMS: atom_id res chain seq x y z
N MET A 1 20.56 3.86 38.08
CA MET A 1 19.34 4.03 37.25
C MET A 1 19.75 4.83 36.01
N SER A 2 19.49 4.33 34.80
CA SER A 2 19.84 5.05 33.55
C SER A 2 19.00 6.34 33.43
N ASP A 3 19.61 7.44 32.97
CA ASP A 3 18.90 8.70 32.69
C ASP A 3 17.80 8.46 31.65
N PRO A 4 16.52 8.70 31.97
CA PRO A 4 15.41 8.54 31.05
C PRO A 4 15.62 9.28 29.71
N ARG A 5 16.29 10.43 29.72
CA ARG A 5 16.59 11.20 28.49
C ARG A 5 17.58 10.48 27.60
N LYS A 6 18.63 9.89 28.19
CA LYS A 6 19.60 9.07 27.46
C LYS A 6 18.94 7.84 26.86
N ARG A 7 18.12 7.13 27.63
CA ARG A 7 17.41 5.94 27.15
C ARG A 7 16.44 6.27 26.00
N LEU A 8 15.74 7.40 26.09
CA LEU A 8 14.86 7.87 25.01
C LEU A 8 15.65 8.16 23.72
N ALA A 9 16.81 8.80 23.81
CA ALA A 9 17.66 9.09 22.66
C ALA A 9 18.17 7.80 21.99
N GLU A 10 18.59 6.81 22.78
CA GLU A 10 19.00 5.49 22.27
C GLU A 10 17.88 4.79 21.52
N LEU A 11 16.66 4.79 22.06
CA LEU A 11 15.48 4.19 21.42
C LEU A 11 15.14 4.88 20.10
N ARG A 12 15.18 6.23 20.05
CA ARG A 12 14.94 6.98 18.81
C ARG A 12 15.98 6.65 17.74
N SER A 13 17.26 6.59 18.11
CA SER A 13 18.32 6.19 17.17
C SER A 13 18.15 4.75 16.66
N ALA A 14 17.60 3.85 17.48
CA ALA A 14 17.25 2.50 17.05
C ALA A 14 16.08 2.51 16.06
N ILE A 15 15.04 3.32 16.31
CA ILE A 15 13.90 3.51 15.39
C ILE A 15 14.38 4.08 14.06
N ASP A 16 15.20 5.14 14.06
CA ASP A 16 15.72 5.76 12.83
C ASP A 16 16.48 4.77 11.95
N ARG A 17 17.15 3.78 12.56
CA ARG A 17 17.85 2.71 11.85
C ARG A 17 16.87 1.75 11.18
N ILE A 18 15.86 1.31 11.93
CA ILE A 18 14.79 0.44 11.41
C ILE A 18 14.05 1.15 10.27
N ASP A 19 13.78 2.45 10.39
CA ASP A 19 13.11 3.23 9.34
C ASP A 19 13.92 3.27 8.04
N ARG A 20 15.25 3.39 8.13
CA ARG A 20 16.13 3.27 6.95
C ARG A 20 16.07 1.87 6.33
N GLU A 21 16.09 0.83 7.15
CA GLU A 21 15.98 -0.55 6.67
C GLU A 21 14.62 -0.81 5.98
N ILE A 22 13.53 -0.27 6.54
CA ILE A 22 12.20 -0.31 5.91
C ILE A 22 12.24 0.38 4.55
N LEU A 23 12.79 1.59 4.46
CA LEU A 23 12.88 2.35 3.21
C LEU A 23 13.69 1.59 2.15
N GLU A 24 14.82 1.00 2.52
CA GLU A 24 15.62 0.16 1.61
C GLU A 24 14.82 -1.04 1.08
N ARG A 25 14.10 -1.74 1.97
CA ARG A 25 13.26 -2.89 1.56
C ARG A 25 12.09 -2.48 0.68
N LEU A 26 11.49 -1.32 0.93
CA LEU A 26 10.43 -0.76 0.09
C LEU A 26 10.94 -0.44 -1.32
N ASN A 27 12.11 0.21 -1.44
CA ASN A 27 12.71 0.48 -2.74
C ASN A 27 13.03 -0.81 -3.51
N ARG A 28 13.61 -1.80 -2.83
CA ARG A 28 13.89 -3.10 -3.46
C ARG A 28 12.60 -3.80 -3.94
N ARG A 29 11.53 -3.71 -3.16
CA ARG A 29 10.21 -4.23 -3.56
C ARG A 29 9.65 -3.47 -4.78
N ALA A 30 9.84 -2.16 -4.84
CA ALA A 30 9.40 -1.33 -5.97
C ALA A 30 10.15 -1.67 -7.27
N GLU A 31 11.45 -1.95 -7.20
CA GLU A 31 12.24 -2.45 -8.35
C GLU A 31 11.65 -3.75 -8.90
N LEU A 32 11.38 -4.73 -8.03
CA LEU A 32 10.75 -5.99 -8.41
C LEU A 32 9.35 -5.78 -9.01
N ALA A 33 8.57 -4.85 -8.46
CA ALA A 33 7.24 -4.51 -9.01
C ALA A 33 7.34 -3.91 -10.42
N ARG A 34 8.34 -3.06 -10.68
CA ARG A 34 8.60 -2.52 -12.02
C ARG A 34 8.92 -3.64 -13.02
N GLU A 35 9.82 -4.55 -12.67
CA GLU A 35 10.16 -5.70 -13.52
C GLU A 35 8.92 -6.56 -13.82
N VAL A 36 8.08 -6.80 -12.81
CA VAL A 36 6.78 -7.48 -12.99
C VAL A 36 5.88 -6.71 -13.96
N GLY A 37 5.81 -5.38 -13.84
CA GLY A 37 5.04 -4.52 -14.73
C GLY A 37 5.53 -4.58 -16.19
N GLU A 38 6.85 -4.61 -16.41
CA GLU A 38 7.45 -4.76 -17.75
C GLU A 38 7.07 -6.10 -18.38
N ILE A 39 7.16 -7.20 -17.62
CA ILE A 39 6.75 -8.54 -18.08
C ILE A 39 5.26 -8.56 -18.42
N LYS A 40 4.38 -8.04 -17.55
CA LYS A 40 2.93 -8.00 -17.79
C LYS A 40 2.59 -7.18 -19.03
N ARG A 41 3.29 -6.07 -19.26
CA ARG A 41 3.11 -5.22 -20.44
C ARG A 41 3.50 -5.97 -21.72
N ALA A 42 4.61 -6.69 -21.70
CA ALA A 42 5.05 -7.50 -22.84
C ALA A 42 4.12 -8.68 -23.12
N SER A 43 3.53 -9.28 -22.07
CA SER A 43 2.66 -10.46 -22.20
C SER A 43 1.17 -10.14 -22.36
N GLY A 44 0.76 -8.86 -22.30
CA GLY A 44 -0.64 -8.44 -22.29
C GLY A 44 -1.43 -8.90 -21.05
N ALA A 45 -0.75 -9.24 -19.95
CA ALA A 45 -1.41 -9.69 -18.73
C ALA A 45 -2.08 -8.54 -17.98
N ARG A 46 -3.10 -8.85 -17.16
CA ARG A 46 -3.78 -7.85 -16.33
C ARG A 46 -2.84 -7.30 -15.24
N PHE A 47 -2.80 -5.97 -15.11
CA PHE A 47 -2.02 -5.29 -14.08
C PHE A 47 -2.61 -5.46 -12.69
N TYR A 48 -3.94 -5.34 -12.59
CA TYR A 48 -4.68 -5.44 -11.33
C TYR A 48 -5.23 -6.86 -11.09
N ALA A 49 -4.90 -7.44 -9.93
CA ALA A 49 -5.28 -8.79 -9.53
C ALA A 49 -5.75 -8.84 -8.06
N PRO A 50 -7.01 -8.48 -7.77
CA PRO A 50 -7.54 -8.35 -6.41
C PRO A 50 -7.36 -9.61 -5.54
N GLY A 51 -7.48 -10.80 -6.13
CA GLY A 51 -7.33 -12.06 -5.41
C GLY A 51 -5.92 -12.24 -4.84
N ARG A 52 -4.90 -11.93 -5.64
CA ARG A 52 -3.49 -12.00 -5.22
C ARG A 52 -3.18 -11.03 -4.10
N GLU A 53 -3.77 -9.84 -4.13
CA GLU A 53 -3.60 -8.83 -3.08
C GLU A 53 -4.22 -9.29 -1.77
N GLU A 54 -5.44 -9.81 -1.82
CA GLU A 54 -6.12 -10.31 -0.61
C GLU A 54 -5.39 -11.54 -0.02
N ASP A 55 -4.88 -12.44 -0.85
CA ASP A 55 -4.06 -13.57 -0.41
C ASP A 55 -2.78 -13.11 0.31
N LEU A 56 -2.10 -12.10 -0.26
CA LEU A 56 -0.90 -11.51 0.36
C LEU A 56 -1.24 -10.87 1.72
N LEU A 57 -2.30 -10.08 1.79
CA LEU A 57 -2.71 -9.40 3.03
C LEU A 57 -3.08 -10.41 4.13
N ARG A 58 -3.90 -11.41 3.81
CA ARG A 58 -4.26 -12.49 4.75
C ARG A 58 -3.04 -13.22 5.27
N ARG A 59 -2.10 -13.56 4.38
CA ARG A 59 -0.87 -14.26 4.76
C ARG A 59 -0.04 -13.43 5.73
N LEU A 60 0.18 -12.15 5.44
CA LEU A 60 0.98 -11.27 6.29
C LEU A 60 0.33 -11.00 7.66
N GLU A 61 -1.00 -10.89 7.70
CA GLU A 61 -1.73 -10.80 8.97
C GLU A 61 -1.55 -12.07 9.83
N ALA A 62 -1.64 -13.25 9.20
CA ALA A 62 -1.47 -14.53 9.88
C ALA A 62 -0.03 -14.78 10.33
N GLU A 63 0.95 -14.30 9.56
CA GLU A 63 2.38 -14.45 9.85
C GLU A 63 2.90 -13.44 10.88
N ASN A 64 2.14 -12.40 11.25
CA ASN A 64 2.58 -11.35 12.18
C ASN A 64 2.58 -11.85 13.64
N PRO A 65 3.75 -12.16 14.24
CA PRO A 65 3.83 -12.63 15.63
C PRO A 65 4.11 -11.49 16.61
N GLY A 66 4.21 -10.26 16.09
CA GLY A 66 4.79 -9.11 16.79
C GLY A 66 3.75 -8.21 17.43
N PRO A 67 4.20 -7.19 18.18
CA PRO A 67 3.32 -6.24 18.84
C PRO A 67 2.63 -5.27 17.88
N PHE A 68 2.93 -5.34 16.57
CA PHE A 68 2.31 -4.47 15.57
C PHE A 68 0.86 -4.92 15.30
N PRO A 69 -0.15 -4.04 15.33
CA PRO A 69 -1.55 -4.46 15.17
C PRO A 69 -1.82 -5.08 13.80
N ALA A 70 -2.60 -6.16 13.73
CA ALA A 70 -2.97 -6.81 12.47
C ALA A 70 -3.69 -5.85 11.49
N ALA A 71 -4.60 -5.02 11.99
CA ALA A 71 -5.24 -3.97 11.18
C ALA A 71 -4.21 -2.95 10.63
N GLY A 72 -3.12 -2.70 11.37
CA GLY A 72 -2.00 -1.89 10.93
C GLY A 72 -1.22 -2.55 9.80
N VAL A 73 -0.95 -3.86 9.89
CA VAL A 73 -0.31 -4.65 8.80
C VAL A 73 -1.11 -4.49 7.52
N ARG A 74 -2.42 -4.71 7.58
CA ARG A 74 -3.28 -4.56 6.39
C ARG A 74 -3.22 -3.16 5.80
N ALA A 75 -3.32 -2.12 6.64
CA ALA A 75 -3.30 -0.75 6.19
C ALA A 75 -1.97 -0.37 5.50
N VAL A 76 -0.84 -0.72 6.12
CA VAL A 76 0.50 -0.46 5.59
C VAL A 76 0.71 -1.18 4.25
N TRP A 77 0.41 -2.48 4.19
CA TRP A 77 0.64 -3.24 2.95
C TRP A 77 -0.29 -2.86 1.82
N ARG A 78 -1.54 -2.46 2.11
CA ARG A 78 -2.45 -1.92 1.11
C ARG A 78 -1.85 -0.69 0.43
N GLU A 79 -1.26 0.23 1.19
CA GLU A 79 -0.64 1.41 0.58
C GLU A 79 0.63 1.07 -0.20
N ILE A 80 1.45 0.14 0.31
CA ILE A 80 2.63 -0.37 -0.40
C ILE A 80 2.23 -0.99 -1.75
N ILE A 81 1.14 -1.77 -1.78
CA ILE A 81 0.59 -2.37 -3.01
C ILE A 81 0.11 -1.27 -3.96
N SER A 82 -0.70 -0.34 -3.46
CA SER A 82 -1.20 0.83 -4.20
C SER A 82 -0.07 1.61 -4.89
N ALA A 83 0.96 2.00 -4.14
CA ALA A 83 2.12 2.71 -4.67
C ALA A 83 2.88 1.88 -5.73
N SER A 84 2.93 0.55 -5.56
CA SER A 84 3.63 -0.32 -6.52
C SER A 84 2.84 -0.51 -7.82
N LEU A 85 1.51 -0.64 -7.73
CA LEU A 85 0.65 -0.70 -8.91
C LEU A 85 0.78 0.57 -9.74
N ALA A 86 0.85 1.73 -9.10
CA ALA A 86 1.05 3.01 -9.78
C ALA A 86 2.36 3.08 -10.58
N LEU A 87 3.41 2.35 -10.15
CA LEU A 87 4.66 2.21 -10.92
C LEU A 87 4.51 1.29 -12.14
N GLU A 88 3.63 0.29 -12.09
CA GLU A 88 3.35 -0.61 -13.22
C GLU A 88 2.47 0.08 -14.29
N ALA A 89 1.33 0.63 -13.84
CA ALA A 89 0.39 1.42 -14.63
C ALA A 89 -0.54 2.23 -13.70
N PRO A 90 -0.78 3.53 -13.99
CA PRO A 90 -1.71 4.32 -13.19
C PRO A 90 -3.12 3.72 -13.27
N MET A 91 -3.62 3.23 -12.13
CA MET A 91 -4.96 2.66 -12.02
C MET A 91 -5.98 3.79 -11.91
N VAL A 92 -6.91 3.83 -12.86
CA VAL A 92 -8.05 4.76 -12.84
C VAL A 92 -9.25 4.05 -12.26
N VAL A 93 -9.86 4.63 -11.23
CA VAL A 93 -11.04 4.09 -10.56
C VAL A 93 -12.13 5.13 -10.56
N ALA A 94 -13.25 4.83 -11.22
CA ALA A 94 -14.45 5.64 -11.13
C ALA A 94 -15.19 5.38 -9.81
N TYR A 95 -15.78 6.41 -9.22
CA TYR A 95 -16.66 6.27 -8.06
C TYR A 95 -17.89 7.16 -8.19
N LEU A 96 -19.04 6.68 -7.71
CA LEU A 96 -20.31 7.40 -7.84
C LEU A 96 -20.37 8.60 -6.88
N GLY A 97 -20.52 9.81 -7.41
CA GLY A 97 -20.71 11.03 -6.62
C GLY A 97 -19.46 11.91 -6.51
N PRO A 98 -19.55 13.06 -5.81
CA PRO A 98 -18.46 14.02 -5.74
C PRO A 98 -17.32 13.56 -4.79
N PRO A 99 -16.14 14.18 -4.87
CA PRO A 99 -15.05 13.96 -3.92
C PRO A 99 -15.48 14.17 -2.47
N ALA A 100 -14.76 13.52 -1.55
CA ALA A 100 -14.99 13.53 -0.11
C ALA A 100 -16.34 12.94 0.37
N THR A 101 -17.04 12.18 -0.49
CA THR A 101 -18.23 11.41 -0.11
C THR A 101 -17.90 9.96 0.30
N PHE A 102 -18.90 9.19 0.71
CA PHE A 102 -18.70 7.80 1.17
C PHE A 102 -18.12 6.88 0.11
N THR A 103 -18.52 7.03 -1.15
CA THR A 103 -17.99 6.25 -2.28
C THR A 103 -16.55 6.64 -2.60
N HIS A 104 -16.21 7.94 -2.50
CA HIS A 104 -14.82 8.39 -2.58
C HIS A 104 -13.96 7.76 -1.46
N GLN A 105 -14.43 7.79 -0.21
CA GLN A 105 -13.73 7.15 0.90
C GLN A 105 -13.62 5.63 0.74
N ALA A 106 -14.66 4.98 0.22
CA ALA A 106 -14.63 3.55 -0.07
C ALA A 106 -13.60 3.22 -1.15
N ALA A 107 -13.50 4.03 -2.21
CA ALA A 107 -12.50 3.90 -3.25
C ALA A 107 -11.09 4.07 -2.70
N LEU A 108 -10.84 5.12 -1.89
CA LEU A 108 -9.56 5.30 -1.20
C LEU A 108 -9.21 4.11 -0.30
N ARG A 109 -10.17 3.60 0.47
CA ARG A 109 -9.98 2.42 1.35
C ARG A 109 -9.73 1.13 0.59
N ARG A 110 -10.25 0.98 -0.62
CA ARG A 110 -10.08 -0.23 -1.42
C ARG A 110 -8.80 -0.21 -2.26
N PHE A 111 -8.53 0.91 -2.91
CA PHE A 111 -7.52 1.02 -3.97
C PHE A 111 -6.25 1.78 -3.56
N GLY A 112 -6.27 2.45 -2.40
CA GLY A 112 -5.14 3.25 -1.90
C GLY A 112 -5.07 4.65 -2.51
N GLU A 113 -4.18 5.49 -1.99
CA GLU A 113 -4.10 6.91 -2.37
C GLU A 113 -3.38 7.13 -3.71
N SER A 114 -2.60 6.17 -4.18
CA SER A 114 -1.88 6.26 -5.45
C SER A 114 -2.77 5.95 -6.67
N ALA A 115 -4.01 5.52 -6.44
CA ALA A 115 -5.00 5.33 -7.50
C ALA A 115 -5.58 6.68 -7.95
N ARG A 116 -5.75 6.86 -9.26
CA ARG A 116 -6.43 8.05 -9.81
C ARG A 116 -7.94 7.85 -9.68
N LEU A 117 -8.55 8.54 -8.72
CA LEU A 117 -9.98 8.46 -8.48
C LEU A 117 -10.74 9.50 -9.31
N GLU A 118 -11.67 9.04 -10.14
CA GLU A 118 -12.48 9.90 -11.01
C GLU A 118 -13.95 9.91 -10.53
N PRO A 119 -14.53 11.09 -10.21
CA PRO A 119 -15.92 11.17 -9.82
C PRO A 119 -16.83 10.94 -11.03
N ALA A 120 -17.81 10.06 -10.86
CA ALA A 120 -18.85 9.75 -11.83
C ALA A 120 -20.18 10.33 -11.37
N ARG A 121 -20.94 10.92 -12.30
CA ARG A 121 -22.23 11.57 -11.99
C ARG A 121 -23.40 10.58 -12.04
N THR A 122 -23.24 9.50 -12.80
CA THR A 122 -24.27 8.49 -13.00
C THR A 122 -23.73 7.09 -12.77
N ILE A 123 -24.61 6.13 -12.51
CA ILE A 123 -24.22 4.72 -12.34
C ILE A 123 -23.60 4.16 -13.63
N GLY A 124 -24.00 4.64 -14.81
CA GLY A 124 -23.44 4.19 -16.09
C GLY A 124 -22.01 4.70 -16.37
N GLU A 125 -21.52 5.65 -15.57
CA GLU A 125 -20.16 6.19 -15.65
C GLU A 125 -19.18 5.51 -14.68
N VAL A 126 -19.65 4.55 -13.87
CA VAL A 126 -18.84 3.78 -12.90
C VAL A 126 -18.56 2.37 -13.40
#